data_AF-A0AAW6H9L7-F1
#
_entry.id   AF-A0AAW6H9L7-F1
#
_cell.length_a   1.000
_cell.length_b   1.000
_cell.length_c   1.000
_cell.angle_alpha   90.00
_cell.angle_beta   90.00
_cell.angle_gamma   90.00
#
_symmetry.space_group_name_H-M   'P 1'
#
loop_
_entity.id
_entity.type
_entity.pdbx_description
1 polymer ?
#
loop_
_entity_poly.entity_id
_entity_poly.type
_entity_poly.pdbx_seq_one_letter_code
_entity_poly.pdbx_strand_id
1 'polypeptide(L)'
;MNSDERICSIALTLCPGIGHIGAKRLIEGTGSAAEVFSRRKELPEIMPGVNPGVVTALDCPAAFLRAEQEMEFVEKNRLSCLTLKDEAYPSRLRECEDAPIV
;
A
#
# COMPACT_ATOMS: atom_id res chain seq x y z
N MET A 1 -10.24 13.53 -0.50
CA MET A 1 -9.17 12.90 0.30
C MET A 1 -7.89 13.14 -0.47
N ASN A 2 -7.00 13.99 0.04
CA ASN A 2 -5.63 14.05 -0.46
C ASN A 2 -4.98 12.76 0.03
N SER A 3 -5.04 11.71 -0.77
CA SER A 3 -4.51 10.41 -0.40
C SER A 3 -3.00 10.45 -0.54
N ASP A 4 -2.31 10.73 0.57
CA ASP A 4 -0.85 10.60 0.63
C ASP A 4 -0.48 9.14 0.29
N GLU A 5 0.31 8.96 -0.76
CA GLU A 5 0.76 7.64 -1.23
C GLU A 5 1.43 6.84 -0.11
N ARG A 6 2.10 7.50 0.84
CA ARG A 6 2.72 6.84 2.00
C ARG A 6 1.68 6.34 2.98
N ILE A 7 0.66 7.15 3.31
CA ILE A 7 -0.45 6.72 4.17
C ILE A 7 -1.16 5.52 3.55
N CYS A 8 -1.46 5.59 2.24
CA CYS A 8 -2.07 4.46 1.54
C CYS A 8 -1.14 3.23 1.54
N SER A 9 0.16 3.41 1.34
CA SER A 9 1.11 2.29 1.37
C SER A 9 1.16 1.63 2.75
N ILE A 10 1.18 2.41 3.83
CA ILE A 10 1.15 1.89 5.20
C ILE A 10 -0.19 1.17 5.45
N ALA A 11 -1.32 1.82 5.14
CA ALA A 11 -2.65 1.24 5.31
C ALA A 11 -2.81 -0.09 4.57
N LEU A 12 -2.24 -0.20 3.35
CA LEU A 12 -2.30 -1.42 2.55
C LEU A 12 -1.63 -2.61 3.23
N THR A 13 -0.53 -2.38 3.97
CA THR A 13 0.15 -3.42 4.76
C THR A 13 -0.58 -3.80 6.05
N LEU A 14 -1.49 -2.94 6.51
CA LEU A 14 -2.30 -3.16 7.72
C LEU A 14 -3.64 -3.83 7.42
N CYS A 15 -4.04 -3.88 6.14
CA CYS A 15 -5.24 -4.58 5.70
C CYS A 15 -5.12 -6.10 5.95
N PRO A 16 -6.07 -6.72 6.67
CA PRO A 16 -6.02 -8.15 6.98
C PRO A 16 -5.91 -9.02 5.73
N GLY A 17 -4.95 -9.94 5.72
CA GLY A 17 -4.72 -10.85 4.58
C GLY A 17 -3.95 -10.23 3.41
N ILE A 18 -3.55 -8.95 3.50
CA ILE A 18 -2.69 -8.28 2.52
C ILE A 18 -1.29 -8.10 3.12
N GLY A 19 -0.39 -9.06 2.85
CA GLY A 19 1.04 -8.93 3.17
C GLY A 19 1.82 -8.16 2.11
N HIS A 20 3.12 -7.96 2.31
CA HIS A 20 3.99 -7.18 1.38
C HIS A 20 3.93 -7.68 -0.07
N ILE A 21 3.93 -9.00 -0.31
CA ILE A 21 3.79 -9.57 -1.66
C ILE A 21 2.46 -9.17 -2.31
N GLY A 22 1.35 -9.29 -1.57
CA GLY A 22 0.02 -8.92 -2.06
C GLY A 22 -0.09 -7.43 -2.31
N ALA A 23 0.43 -6.62 -1.40
CA ALA A 23 0.45 -5.16 -1.49
C ALA A 23 1.27 -4.70 -2.72
N LYS A 24 2.46 -5.26 -2.93
CA LYS A 24 3.30 -4.97 -4.10
C LYS A 24 2.59 -5.32 -5.41
N ARG A 25 1.99 -6.52 -5.52
CA ARG A 25 1.23 -6.92 -6.71
C ARG A 25 0.06 -5.99 -7.00
N LEU A 26 -0.66 -5.55 -5.97
CA LEU A 26 -1.75 -4.59 -6.12
C LEU A 26 -1.23 -3.25 -6.68
N ILE A 27 -0.14 -2.73 -6.13
CA ILE A 27 0.49 -1.48 -6.61
C ILE A 27 1.01 -1.63 -8.05
N GLU A 28 1.61 -2.77 -8.40
CA GLU A 28 2.07 -3.02 -9.77
C GLU A 28 0.91 -3.08 -10.77
N GLY A 29 -0.24 -3.64 -10.38
CA GLY A 29 -1.43 -3.75 -11.22
C GLY A 29 -2.25 -2.46 -11.35
N THR A 30 -2.29 -1.62 -10.33
CA THR A 30 -3.09 -0.38 -10.32
C THR A 30 -2.27 0.89 -10.54
N GLY A 31 -0.97 0.82 -10.30
CA GLY A 31 -0.03 1.92 -10.45
C GLY A 31 0.41 2.57 -9.13
N SER A 32 -0.42 2.61 -8.09
CA SER A 32 -0.05 3.22 -6.79
C SER A 32 -0.94 2.72 -5.64
N ALA A 33 -0.48 2.84 -4.39
CA ALA A 33 -1.28 2.47 -3.23
C ALA A 33 -2.55 3.32 -3.12
N ALA A 34 -2.47 4.62 -3.41
CA ALA A 34 -3.64 5.49 -3.47
C ALA A 34 -4.67 4.98 -4.51
N GLU A 35 -4.20 4.54 -5.68
CA GLU A 35 -5.07 3.99 -6.73
C GLU A 35 -5.68 2.63 -6.36
N VAL A 36 -4.99 1.80 -5.57
CA VAL A 36 -5.57 0.56 -5.03
C VAL A 36 -6.83 0.86 -4.22
N PHE A 37 -6.79 1.86 -3.35
CA PHE A 37 -7.94 2.21 -2.51
C PHE A 37 -9.04 2.96 -3.27
N SER A 38 -8.67 3.86 -4.18
CA SER A 38 -9.64 4.63 -4.98
C SER A 38 -10.44 3.71 -5.91
N ARG A 39 -9.76 2.75 -6.55
CA ARG A 39 -10.35 1.81 -7.52
C ARG A 39 -10.60 0.42 -6.95
N ARG A 40 -10.67 0.27 -5.62
CA ARG A 40 -10.81 -1.04 -4.95
C ARG A 40 -11.94 -1.92 -5.48
N LYS A 41 -13.05 -1.31 -5.91
CA LYS A 41 -14.23 -2.02 -6.47
C LYS A 41 -14.00 -2.52 -7.90
N GLU A 42 -13.11 -1.87 -8.65
CA GLU A 42 -12.75 -2.20 -10.03
C GLU A 42 -11.57 -3.18 -10.10
N LEU A 43 -10.94 -3.52 -8.96
CA LEU A 43 -9.78 -4.43 -8.92
C LEU A 43 -10.00 -5.77 -9.65
N PRO A 44 -11.16 -6.44 -9.58
CA PRO A 44 -11.38 -7.68 -10.32
C PRO A 44 -11.32 -7.51 -11.85
N GLU A 45 -11.63 -6.31 -12.35
CA GLU A 45 -11.56 -5.96 -13.78
C GLU A 45 -10.14 -5.59 -14.19
N ILE A 46 -9.42 -4.83 -13.34
CA ILE A 46 -8.03 -4.39 -13.57
C ILE A 46 -7.06 -5.58 -13.46
N MET A 47 -7.31 -6.48 -12.50
CA MET A 47 -6.44 -7.60 -12.15
C MET A 47 -7.25 -8.90 -12.12
N PRO A 48 -7.48 -9.54 -13.29
CA PRO A 48 -8.16 -10.83 -13.35
C PRO A 48 -7.47 -11.87 -12.46
N GLY A 49 -8.22 -12.45 -11.52
CA GLY A 49 -7.69 -13.41 -10.54
C GLY A 49 -7.39 -12.83 -9.15
N VAL A 50 -7.66 -11.54 -8.91
CA VAL A 50 -7.66 -11.01 -7.54
C VAL A 50 -8.71 -11.73 -6.69
N ASN A 51 -8.34 -12.12 -5.47
CA ASN A 51 -9.28 -12.79 -4.57
C ASN A 51 -10.36 -11.78 -4.13
N PRO A 52 -11.66 -12.10 -4.21
CA PRO A 52 -12.73 -11.21 -3.73
C PRO A 52 -12.55 -10.72 -2.29
N GLY A 53 -11.92 -11.54 -1.43
CA GLY A 53 -11.58 -11.17 -0.06
C GLY A 53 -10.61 -10.00 0.04
N VAL A 54 -9.79 -9.73 -0.99
CA VAL A 54 -8.91 -8.53 -1.04
C VAL A 54 -9.75 -7.26 -1.15
N VAL A 55 -10.78 -7.26 -1.99
CA VAL A 55 -11.68 -6.10 -2.13
C VAL A 55 -12.37 -5.78 -0.80
N THR A 56 -12.79 -6.83 -0.08
CA THR A 56 -13.34 -6.68 1.28
C THR A 56 -12.30 -6.21 2.29
N ALA A 57 -11.07 -6.74 2.25
CA ALA A 57 -9.99 -6.35 3.16
C ALA A 57 -9.55 -4.88 2.99
N LEU A 58 -9.67 -4.33 1.78
CA LEU A 58 -9.40 -2.93 1.50
C LEU A 58 -10.45 -1.97 2.10
N ASP A 59 -11.63 -2.47 2.49
CA ASP A 59 -12.64 -1.70 3.22
C ASP A 59 -12.37 -1.75 4.73
N CYS A 60 -11.20 -1.23 5.14
CA CYS A 60 -10.72 -1.28 6.51
C CYS A 60 -10.39 0.13 7.06
N PRO A 61 -11.37 0.85 7.63
CA PRO A 61 -11.14 2.18 8.21
C PRO A 61 -10.08 2.18 9.32
N ALA A 62 -9.97 1.09 10.08
CA ALA A 62 -8.98 0.94 11.13
C ALA A 62 -7.54 0.96 10.59
N ALA A 63 -7.31 0.47 9.38
CA ALA A 63 -5.99 0.50 8.73
C ALA A 63 -5.55 1.94 8.42
N PHE A 64 -6.47 2.79 7.95
CA PHE A 64 -6.20 4.21 7.70
C PHE A 64 -5.93 4.98 8.99
N LEU A 65 -6.78 4.79 10.02
CA LEU A 65 -6.56 5.44 11.32
C LEU A 65 -5.18 5.09 11.90
N ARG A 66 -4.78 3.83 11.77
CA ARG A 66 -3.47 3.39 12.22
C ARG A 66 -2.34 3.96 11.35
N ALA A 67 -2.50 3.98 10.03
CA ALA A 67 -1.52 4.55 9.11
C ALA A 67 -1.28 6.05 9.37
N GLU A 68 -2.33 6.82 9.69
CA GLU A 68 -2.21 8.21 10.09
C GLU A 68 -1.37 8.36 11.37
N GLN A 69 -1.61 7.53 12.39
CA GLN A 69 -0.81 7.52 13.61
C GLN A 69 0.67 7.18 13.36
N GLU A 70 0.94 6.22 12.47
CA GLU A 70 2.31 5.87 12.09
C GLU A 70 2.99 7.04 11.35
N MET A 71 2.26 7.75 10.47
CA MET A 71 2.79 8.95 9.80
C MET A 71 3.07 10.10 10.76
N GLU A 72 2.19 10.35 11.74
CA GLU A 72 2.46 11.31 12.81
C GLU A 72 3.74 10.95 13.59
N PHE A 73 3.96 9.66 13.86
CA PHE A 73 5.18 9.19 14.50
C PHE A 73 6.41 9.42 13.62
N VAL A 74 6.32 9.13 12.33
CA VAL A 74 7.39 9.34 11.35
C VAL A 74 7.80 10.81 11.32
N GLU A 75 6.82 11.73 11.23
CA GLU A 75 7.06 13.18 11.22
C GLU A 75 7.69 13.66 12.53
N LYS A 76 7.12 13.26 13.67
CA LYS A 76 7.60 13.65 15.00
C LYS A 76 9.06 13.23 15.24
N ASN A 77 9.45 12.08 14.72
CA ASN A 77 10.79 11.52 14.90
C ASN A 77 11.73 11.83 13.72
N ARG A 78 11.29 12.60 12.72
CA ARG A 78 12.07 12.96 11.52
C ARG A 78 12.57 11.72 10.77
N LEU A 79 11.74 10.69 10.70
CA LEU A 79 11.99 9.49 9.91
C LEU A 79 11.59 9.73 8.46
N SER A 80 12.08 8.89 7.56
CA SER A 80 11.73 8.93 6.13
C SER A 80 11.19 7.58 5.70
N CYS A 81 9.95 7.56 5.22
CA CYS A 81 9.33 6.39 4.61
C CYS A 81 9.57 6.42 3.09
N LEU A 82 10.18 5.36 2.58
CA LEU A 82 10.51 5.23 1.16
C LEU A 82 9.54 4.25 0.50
N THR A 83 8.85 4.70 -0.53
CA THR A 83 8.01 3.85 -1.37
C THR A 83 8.82 3.24 -2.51
N LEU A 84 8.27 2.22 -3.17
CA LEU A 84 8.93 1.57 -4.32
C LEU A 84 9.32 2.55 -5.44
N LYS A 85 8.62 3.68 -5.56
CA LYS A 85 8.86 4.70 -6.59
C LYS A 85 9.91 5.73 -6.21
N ASP A 86 10.33 5.77 -4.95
CA ASP A 86 11.33 6.73 -4.51
C ASP A 86 12.71 6.37 -5.06
N GLU A 87 13.44 7.37 -5.54
CA GLU A 87 14.80 7.18 -6.08
C GLU A 87 15.76 6.64 -5.03
N ALA A 88 15.57 7.03 -3.77
CA ALA A 88 16.37 6.57 -2.63
C ALA A 88 16.06 5.12 -2.23
N TYR A 89 14.99 4.51 -2.74
CA TYR A 89 14.66 3.13 -2.44
C TYR A 89 15.68 2.19 -3.11
N PRO A 90 16.35 1.27 -2.36
CA PRO A 90 17.43 0.45 -2.90
C PRO A 90 16.99 -0.41 -4.10
N SER A 91 17.67 -0.27 -5.24
CA SER A 91 17.30 -0.95 -6.48
C SER A 91 17.26 -2.47 -6.35
N ARG A 92 18.28 -3.05 -5.70
CA ARG A 92 18.36 -4.49 -5.46
C ARG A 92 17.22 -5.02 -4.59
N LEU A 93 16.73 -4.21 -3.64
CA LEU A 93 15.59 -4.59 -2.81
C LEU A 93 14.29 -4.52 -3.61
N ARG A 94 14.16 -3.53 -4.51
CA ARG A 94 12.96 -3.35 -5.36
C ARG A 94 12.69 -4.59 -6.24
N GLU A 95 13.75 -5.26 -6.67
CA GLU A 95 13.70 -6.47 -7.49
C GLU A 95 13.21 -7.72 -6.73
N CYS A 96 13.22 -7.72 -5.40
CA CYS A 96 12.71 -8.84 -4.60
C CYS A 96 11.18 -8.96 -4.70
N GLU A 97 10.66 -10.19 -4.82
CA GLU A 97 9.20 -10.40 -4.86
C GLU A 97 8.49 -9.96 -3.58
N ASP A 98 9.18 -10.05 -2.45
CA ASP A 98 8.71 -9.68 -1.10
C ASP A 98 9.22 -8.31 -0.64
N ALA A 99 9.66 -7.46 -1.57
CA ALA A 99 10.11 -6.10 -1.26
C ALA A 99 9.04 -5.32 -0.48
N PRO A 100 9.40 -4.66 0.65
CA PRO A 100 8.46 -3.83 1.39
C PRO A 100 8.04 -2.62 0.56
N ILE A 101 6.75 -2.29 0.60
CA ILE A 101 6.20 -1.20 -0.24
C ILE A 101 6.38 0.20 0.36
N VAL A 102 6.68 0.28 1.66
CA VAL A 102 6.88 1.50 2.47
C VAL A 102 7.74 1.19 3.70
#